data_AF-A0A5C8LV87-F1
#
_entry.id   AF-A0A5C8LV87-F1
#
_cell.length_a   1.000
_cell.length_b   1.000
_cell.length_c   1.000
_cell.angle_alpha   90.00
_cell.angle_beta   90.00
_cell.angle_gamma   90.00
#
_symmetry.space_group_name_H-M   'P 1'
#
loop_
_entity.id
_entity.type
_entity.pdbx_description
1 polymer ?
#
loop_
_entity_poly.entity_id
_entity_poly.type
_entity_poly.pdbx_seq_one_letter_code
_entity_poly.pdbx_strand_id
1 'polypeptide(L)'
;MQAQDLLAFVLDKLDDMKAKDIVSLDVREKSNVTDSMVICSGTSNRHTRSIADHLVKEAKKAGVSVLGIEGEGSGEWVLIDLGEVIAHVMQEESRSFYQLEKLWSV
;
A
#
# COMPACT_ATOMS: atom_id res chain seq x y z
N MET A 1 11.89 -4.31 12.19
CA MET A 1 10.73 -5.22 12.06
C MET A 1 11.06 -6.23 10.96
N GLN A 2 10.66 -7.49 11.07
CA GLN A 2 10.86 -8.47 9.98
C GLN A 2 9.80 -8.25 8.87
N ALA A 3 10.03 -8.77 7.65
CA ALA A 3 9.13 -8.59 6.50
C ALA A 3 7.68 -9.01 6.78
N GLN A 4 7.47 -10.16 7.43
CA GLN A 4 6.13 -10.64 7.77
C GLN A 4 5.42 -9.76 8.80
N ASP A 5 6.16 -9.29 9.81
CA ASP A 5 5.64 -8.37 10.81
C ASP A 5 5.30 -7.01 10.17
N LEU A 6 6.10 -6.55 9.21
CA LEU A 6 5.85 -5.32 8.46
C LEU A 6 4.59 -5.45 7.60
N LEU A 7 4.41 -6.58 6.91
CA LEU A 7 3.19 -6.83 6.15
C LEU A 7 1.95 -6.81 7.06
N ALA A 8 2.00 -7.53 8.19
CA ALA A 8 0.90 -7.54 9.15
C ALA A 8 0.59 -6.14 9.68
N PHE A 9 1.62 -5.37 10.01
CA PHE A 9 1.49 -3.98 10.43
C PHE A 9 0.82 -3.10 9.35
N VAL A 10 1.25 -3.22 8.10
CA VAL A 10 0.65 -2.46 6.98
C VAL A 10 -0.82 -2.81 6.82
N LEU A 11 -1.17 -4.10 6.81
CA LEU A 11 -2.55 -4.55 6.67
C LEU A 11 -3.45 -4.01 7.81
N ASP A 12 -2.96 -4.07 9.05
CA ASP A 12 -3.64 -3.51 10.23
C ASP A 12 -3.90 -2.01 10.08
N LYS A 13 -2.90 -1.22 9.65
CA LYS A 13 -3.04 0.24 9.49
C LYS A 13 -3.90 0.66 8.32
N LEU A 14 -4.00 -0.17 7.29
CA LEU A 14 -4.98 0.03 6.22
C LEU A 14 -6.41 -0.28 6.70
N ASP A 15 -6.61 -1.31 7.53
CA ASP A 15 -7.94 -1.63 8.10
C ASP A 15 -8.40 -0.61 9.14
N ASP A 16 -7.49 -0.06 9.95
CA ASP A 16 -7.75 1.04 10.89
C ASP A 16 -8.44 2.21 10.16
N MET A 17 -7.98 2.49 8.93
CA MET A 17 -8.52 3.54 8.06
C MET A 17 -9.72 3.11 7.23
N LYS A 18 -10.20 1.88 7.38
CA LYS A 18 -11.33 1.31 6.62
C LYS A 18 -11.10 1.35 5.11
N ALA A 19 -9.84 1.12 4.70
CA ALA A 19 -9.50 0.86 3.30
C ALA A 19 -10.29 -0.36 2.78
N LYS A 20 -10.65 -0.33 1.50
CA LYS A 20 -11.48 -1.35 0.87
C LYS A 20 -10.65 -2.37 0.10
N ASP A 21 -11.14 -3.61 0.09
CA ASP A 21 -10.60 -4.71 -0.72
C ASP A 21 -9.08 -4.85 -0.60
N ILE A 22 -8.59 -4.83 0.64
CA ILE A 22 -7.16 -4.94 0.94
C ILE A 22 -6.70 -6.34 0.52
N VAL A 23 -5.73 -6.40 -0.38
CA VAL A 23 -5.10 -7.63 -0.83
C VAL A 23 -3.59 -7.52 -0.71
N SER A 24 -2.94 -8.60 -0.33
CA SER A 24 -1.49 -8.73 -0.32
C SER A 24 -1.05 -9.77 -1.34
N LEU A 25 -0.03 -9.44 -2.12
CA LEU A 25 0.58 -10.31 -3.12
C LEU A 25 2.04 -10.54 -2.75
N ASP A 26 2.45 -11.80 -2.71
CA ASP A 26 3.86 -12.17 -2.61
C ASP A 26 4.49 -12.06 -4.00
N VAL A 27 5.52 -11.22 -4.12
CA VAL A 27 6.17 -10.91 -5.39
C VAL A 27 7.65 -11.27 -5.40
N ARG A 28 8.16 -11.99 -4.40
CA ARG A 28 9.58 -12.37 -4.27
C ARG A 28 10.13 -13.12 -5.47
N GLU A 29 9.31 -13.97 -6.09
CA GLU A 29 9.70 -14.75 -7.28
C GLU A 29 9.69 -13.91 -8.57
N LYS A 30 9.15 -12.69 -8.54
CA LYS A 30 8.98 -11.80 -9.70
C LYS A 30 9.78 -10.51 -9.60
N SER A 31 10.17 -10.09 -8.40
CA SER A 31 10.80 -8.81 -8.13
C SER A 31 11.86 -8.95 -7.06
N ASN A 32 13.03 -8.35 -7.30
CA ASN A 32 14.09 -8.20 -6.30
C ASN A 32 13.97 -6.85 -5.54
N VAL A 33 12.93 -6.07 -5.81
CA VAL A 33 12.76 -4.72 -5.24
C VAL A 33 12.02 -4.78 -3.90
N THR A 34 10.99 -5.63 -3.80
CA THR A 34 10.14 -5.74 -2.62
C THR A 34 9.65 -7.19 -2.48
N ASP A 35 9.32 -7.59 -1.26
CA ASP A 35 8.83 -8.95 -0.99
C ASP A 35 7.31 -9.04 -1.16
N SER A 36 6.58 -7.98 -0.78
CA SER A 36 5.13 -7.96 -0.80
C SER A 36 4.56 -6.67 -1.39
N MET A 37 3.57 -6.82 -2.26
CA MET A 37 2.74 -5.71 -2.71
C MET A 37 1.39 -5.76 -2.01
N VAL A 38 1.00 -4.67 -1.36
CA VAL A 38 -0.33 -4.50 -0.78
C VAL A 38 -1.12 -3.54 -1.67
N ILE A 39 -2.34 -3.91 -2.03
CA ILE A 39 -3.22 -3.09 -2.86
C ILE A 39 -4.55 -2.92 -2.12
N CYS A 40 -5.02 -1.69 -2.00
CA CYS A 40 -6.33 -1.38 -1.41
C CYS A 40 -6.97 -0.18 -2.10
N SER A 41 -8.28 -0.01 -1.86
CA SER A 41 -9.07 1.06 -2.45
C SER A 41 -9.52 2.08 -1.41
N GLY A 42 -9.44 3.37 -1.76
CA GLY A 42 -10.08 4.48 -1.05
C GLY A 42 -11.42 4.85 -1.69
N THR A 43 -12.37 5.35 -0.89
CA THR A 43 -13.72 5.73 -1.36
C THR A 43 -13.81 7.14 -1.98
N SER A 44 -12.73 7.92 -1.88
CA SER A 44 -12.57 9.23 -2.52
C SER A 44 -11.10 9.62 -2.48
N ASN A 45 -10.66 10.59 -3.30
CA ASN A 45 -9.27 11.06 -3.28
C ASN A 45 -8.83 11.53 -1.87
N ARG A 46 -9.74 12.16 -1.11
CA ARG A 46 -9.47 12.52 0.29
C ARG A 46 -9.23 11.29 1.16
N HIS A 47 -10.04 10.25 0.99
CA HIS A 47 -9.89 9.01 1.73
C HIS A 47 -8.57 8.32 1.37
N THR A 48 -8.24 8.19 0.07
CA THR A 48 -6.95 7.64 -0.39
C THR A 48 -5.77 8.34 0.28
N ARG A 49 -5.74 9.68 0.25
CA ARG A 49 -4.67 10.47 0.88
C ARG A 49 -4.63 10.25 2.38
N SER A 50 -5.79 10.23 3.05
CA SER A 50 -5.83 10.01 4.50
C SER A 50 -5.34 8.62 4.91
N ILE A 51 -5.62 7.58 4.12
CA ILE A 51 -5.09 6.23 4.33
C ILE A 51 -3.56 6.26 4.22
N ALA A 52 -3.05 6.87 3.15
CA ALA A 52 -1.62 6.97 2.92
C ALA A 52 -0.89 7.75 4.02
N ASP A 53 -1.40 8.92 4.37
CA ASP A 53 -0.89 9.77 5.46
C ASP A 53 -0.86 9.02 6.79
N HIS A 54 -1.92 8.28 7.08
CA HIS A 54 -2.02 7.49 8.31
C HIS A 54 -0.96 6.40 8.34
N LEU A 55 -0.85 5.59 7.28
CA LEU A 55 0.15 4.53 7.20
C LEU A 55 1.57 5.09 7.35
N VAL A 56 1.90 6.21 6.69
CA VAL A 56 3.20 6.87 6.80
C VAL A 56 3.47 7.37 8.23
N LYS A 57 2.46 7.96 8.89
CA LYS A 57 2.59 8.44 10.27
C LYS A 57 2.81 7.29 11.24
N GLU A 58 2.05 6.22 11.14
CA GLU A 58 2.19 5.05 12.00
C GLU A 58 3.51 4.31 11.74
N ALA A 59 3.92 4.17 10.47
CA ALA A 59 5.22 3.59 10.11
C ALA A 59 6.37 4.36 10.78
N LYS A 60 6.36 5.70 10.70
CA LYS A 60 7.37 6.55 11.38
C LYS A 60 7.36 6.38 12.90
N LYS A 61 6.18 6.29 13.53
CA LYS A 61 6.06 6.04 14.98
C LYS A 61 6.60 4.68 15.39
N ALA A 62 6.42 3.66 14.54
CA ALA A 62 6.93 2.31 14.74
C ALA A 62 8.43 2.16 14.39
N GLY A 63 9.10 3.24 13.96
CA GLY A 63 10.51 3.21 13.57
C GLY A 63 10.75 2.52 12.21
N VAL A 64 9.72 2.40 11.38
CA VAL A 64 9.80 1.89 10.00
C VAL A 64 10.22 3.02 9.07
N SER A 65 11.19 2.76 8.21
CA SER A 65 11.63 3.70 7.19
C SER A 65 10.61 3.77 6.05
N VAL A 66 10.23 4.99 5.67
CA VAL A 66 9.43 5.25 4.46
C VAL A 66 10.40 5.75 3.40
N LEU A 67 10.65 4.95 2.38
CA LEU A 67 11.64 5.21 1.35
C LEU A 67 11.14 6.22 0.32
N GLY A 68 9.83 6.22 0.05
CA GLY A 68 9.21 7.11 -0.92
C GLY A 68 7.69 7.14 -0.82
N ILE A 69 7.11 8.25 -1.24
CA ILE A 69 5.67 8.43 -1.39
C ILE A 69 5.43 9.12 -2.73
N GLU A 70 4.60 8.52 -3.57
CA GLU A 70 4.28 9.06 -4.90
C GLU A 70 2.76 9.21 -5.07
N GLY A 71 2.32 10.23 -5.80
CA GLY A 71 0.89 10.42 -6.15
C GLY A 71 -0.02 10.97 -5.04
N GLU A 72 0.52 11.26 -3.85
CA GLU A 72 -0.23 11.84 -2.69
C GLU A 72 -1.00 13.12 -3.08
N GLY A 73 -0.41 13.96 -3.94
CA GLY A 73 -1.01 15.22 -4.37
C GLY A 73 -2.35 15.07 -5.10
N SER A 74 -2.56 14.00 -5.89
CA SER A 74 -3.84 13.72 -6.57
C SER A 74 -4.76 12.87 -5.71
N GLY A 75 -4.23 11.89 -4.98
CA GLY A 75 -5.02 10.91 -4.23
C GLY A 75 -5.80 9.94 -5.11
N GLU A 76 -5.55 9.92 -6.43
CA GLU A 76 -6.13 8.94 -7.34
C GLU A 76 -5.43 7.58 -7.18
N TRP A 77 -4.10 7.63 -7.04
CA TRP A 77 -3.27 6.50 -6.74
C TRP A 77 -2.06 7.00 -5.96
N VAL A 78 -1.95 6.53 -4.71
CA VAL A 78 -0.80 6.78 -3.85
C VAL A 78 0.00 5.50 -3.70
N LEU A 79 1.30 5.58 -3.96
CA LEU A 79 2.27 4.51 -3.71
C LEU A 79 3.11 4.89 -2.49
N ILE A 80 3.28 3.95 -1.57
CA ILE A 80 4.08 4.12 -0.36
C ILE A 80 5.09 2.98 -0.31
N ASP A 81 6.37 3.33 -0.36
CA ASP A 81 7.48 2.40 -0.33
C ASP A 81 8.03 2.26 1.10
N LEU A 82 7.92 1.06 1.68
CA LEU A 82 8.44 0.70 3.01
C LEU A 82 9.59 -0.32 2.90
N GLY A 83 10.21 -0.46 1.72
CA GLY A 83 11.24 -1.43 1.41
C GLY A 83 10.66 -2.81 1.10
N GLU A 84 10.58 -3.68 2.11
CA GLU A 84 10.10 -5.06 1.95
C GLU A 84 8.59 -5.15 1.62
N VAL A 85 7.85 -4.07 1.87
CA VAL A 85 6.43 -3.94 1.51
C VAL A 85 6.19 -2.65 0.75
N ILE A 86 5.49 -2.73 -0.38
CA ILE A 86 4.98 -1.55 -1.11
C ILE A 86 3.45 -1.54 -1.05
N ALA A 87 2.89 -0.45 -0.52
CA ALA A 87 1.45 -0.25 -0.44
C ALA A 87 0.94 0.65 -1.58
N HIS A 88 -0.10 0.19 -2.27
CA HIS A 88 -0.80 0.88 -3.34
C HIS A 88 -2.21 1.20 -2.84
N VAL A 89 -2.49 2.49 -2.62
CA VAL A 89 -3.82 2.97 -2.23
C VAL A 89 -4.42 3.68 -3.43
N MET A 90 -5.49 3.14 -4.00
CA MET A 90 -6.04 3.58 -5.28
C MET A 90 -7.50 4.00 -5.17
N GLN A 91 -7.98 4.85 -6.08
CA GLN A 91 -9.40 4.91 -6.40
C GLN A 91 -9.82 3.62 -7.12
N GLU A 92 -11.09 3.23 -6.93
CA GLU A 92 -11.64 2.01 -7.52
C GLU A 92 -11.53 1.99 -9.06
N GLU A 93 -11.75 3.15 -9.70
CA GLU A 93 -11.58 3.31 -11.15
C GLU A 93 -10.13 3.08 -11.59
N SER A 94 -9.16 3.69 -10.91
CA SER A 94 -7.74 3.51 -11.21
C SER A 94 -7.32 2.05 -11.00
N ARG A 95 -7.74 1.42 -9.91
CA ARG A 95 -7.45 0.00 -9.63
C ARG A 95 -8.02 -0.91 -10.72
N SER A 96 -9.26 -0.64 -11.16
CA SER A 96 -9.93 -1.39 -12.23
C SER A 96 -9.27 -1.22 -13.59
N PHE A 97 -8.71 -0.04 -13.86
CA PHE A 97 -7.99 0.26 -15.10
C PHE A 97 -6.62 -0.43 -15.15
N TYR A 98 -5.81 -0.29 -14.08
CA TYR A 98 -4.45 -0.81 -14.06
C TYR A 98 -4.34 -2.30 -13.74
N GLN A 99 -5.31 -2.86 -13.00
CA GLN A 99 -5.42 -4.31 -12.70
C GLN A 99 -4.11 -4.92 -12.20
N LEU A 100 -3.42 -4.23 -11.27
CA LEU A 100 -2.12 -4.67 -10.75
C LEU A 100 -2.18 -6.09 -10.20
N GLU A 101 -3.29 -6.47 -9.57
CA GLU A 101 -3.49 -7.82 -9.08
C GLU A 101 -3.31 -8.86 -10.17
N LYS A 102 -3.86 -8.66 -11.37
CA LYS A 102 -3.70 -9.61 -12.48
C LYS A 102 -2.28 -9.64 -13.03
N LEU A 103 -1.58 -8.50 -13.00
CA LEU A 103 -0.20 -8.42 -13.47
C LEU A 103 0.74 -9.21 -12.54
N TRP A 104 0.47 -9.14 -11.23
CA TRP A 104 1.35 -9.68 -10.21
C TRP A 104 0.90 -11.02 -9.63
N SER A 105 -0.37 -11.42 -9.78
CA SER A 105 -0.83 -12.79 -9.52
C SER A 105 -0.46 -13.70 -10.71
N VAL A 106 0.38 -14.72 -10.50
CA VAL A 106 0.52 -15.86 -11.43
C VAL A 106 0.13 -17.11 -10.66
#